data_AF-A0A2V8QAA8-F1
#
_entry.id   AF-A0A2V8QAA8-F1
#
_cell.length_a   1.000
_cell.length_b   1.000
_cell.length_c   1.000
_cell.angle_alpha   90.00
_cell.angle_beta   90.00
_cell.angle_gamma   90.00
#
_symmetry.space_group_name_H-M   'P 1'
#
loop_
_entity.id
_entity.type
_entity.pdbx_description
1 polymer ?
#
loop_
_entity_poly.entity_id
_entity_poly.type
_entity_poly.pdbx_seq_one_letter_code
_entity_poly.pdbx_strand_id
1 'polypeptide(L)'
;MSIEGERKKTINRAKSDRLEGLFLPEIKADLKARPTVMLMDLVRDVEKIANEYVKHNCFQKDASDETDGDDIPAGTFLKFTPGVFFVEVDVFADQRIFHQQLRGTFLEETLELNESHAKAIYAIVMKNLFCLPDNKESKEVFKQYVEKIAQLGVRFYFSDDADKKLAQSRFVTTFASFYRSYIEKNYFDLDFKPIVKDDAQSLKQRFTDGEILLPSDQVNNKGWKRITDVQKLRNFIEQGYQFFGYDDSIYDYVKFDTLPEKQLADYSDAILRLSDTEQRFWVRNDRQVYFYYGTRRYYPDFLMFRNGIIYALEIKGEIYSDTKKNILLSRLNTIDGYRGVLIYSDFMNRVTSDTPFEDFLKGADLDAEIRHGKERLIEEVAEDDKFVRYLPAYTPEKAYRRFVQKRSKVRIDGWLRVLERHGNYSDDYFVVQMKGDALSPELSHNEWAIFAAGRGPGEAIDKIVIFHHAHINDERFGRVTIRKFGFKRTKPPSGLFEQLTVFLTSTSEETPSFEVNDITADSGIEIAGVMVATA
;
A
#
# COMPACT_ATOMS: atom_id res chain seq x y z
N MET A 1 -33.16 1.96 8.55
CA MET A 1 -33.11 0.49 8.67
C MET A 1 -32.43 0.23 10.00
N SER A 2 -33.08 -0.52 10.89
CA SER A 2 -32.64 -0.66 12.28
C SER A 2 -31.95 -2.02 12.47
N ILE A 3 -30.67 -1.99 12.83
CA ILE A 3 -29.87 -3.20 13.12
C ILE A 3 -30.29 -3.85 14.45
N GLU A 4 -31.03 -3.13 15.28
CA GLU A 4 -31.57 -3.58 16.57
C GLU A 4 -32.95 -4.25 16.44
N GLY A 5 -33.45 -4.43 15.22
CA GLY A 5 -34.73 -5.10 14.96
C GLY A 5 -34.71 -6.60 15.24
N GLU A 6 -35.90 -7.19 15.38
CA GLU A 6 -36.10 -8.64 15.51
C GLU A 6 -35.39 -9.40 14.38
N ARG A 7 -34.55 -10.37 14.75
CA ARG A 7 -33.73 -11.13 13.81
C ARG A 7 -34.41 -12.43 13.39
N LYS A 8 -34.40 -12.69 12.08
CA LYS A 8 -34.98 -13.87 11.46
C LYS A 8 -33.89 -14.77 10.88
N LYS A 9 -33.99 -16.07 11.18
CA LYS A 9 -33.19 -17.11 10.52
C LYS A 9 -33.62 -17.24 9.06
N THR A 10 -32.65 -17.14 8.15
CA THR A 10 -32.85 -17.21 6.71
C THR A 10 -31.80 -18.14 6.11
N ILE A 11 -32.19 -18.97 5.14
CA ILE A 11 -31.24 -19.78 4.38
C ILE A 11 -30.65 -18.91 3.28
N ASN A 12 -29.33 -18.70 3.31
CA ASN A 12 -28.59 -18.11 2.21
C ASN A 12 -28.29 -19.21 1.19
N ARG A 13 -29.07 -19.25 0.12
CA ARG A 13 -28.99 -20.31 -0.89
C ARG A 13 -27.78 -20.09 -1.79
N ALA A 14 -27.04 -21.16 -2.05
CA ALA A 14 -26.02 -21.21 -3.06
C ALA A 14 -26.63 -21.62 -4.41
N LYS A 15 -26.44 -20.79 -5.44
CA LYS A 15 -26.79 -21.08 -6.84
C LYS A 15 -25.84 -22.15 -7.43
N SER A 16 -25.95 -23.36 -6.87
CA SER A 16 -25.00 -24.47 -7.05
C SER A 16 -24.93 -24.99 -8.48
N ASP A 17 -26.00 -24.78 -9.26
CA ASP A 17 -26.07 -25.06 -10.69
C ASP A 17 -24.98 -24.32 -11.48
N ARG A 18 -24.64 -23.08 -11.06
CA ARG A 18 -23.58 -22.29 -11.69
C ARG A 18 -22.17 -22.82 -11.43
N LEU A 19 -22.01 -23.65 -10.40
CA LEU A 19 -20.73 -24.20 -9.95
C LEU A 19 -20.46 -25.62 -10.47
N GLU A 20 -21.40 -26.20 -11.23
CA GLU A 20 -21.30 -27.57 -11.73
C GLU A 20 -20.07 -27.73 -12.64
N GLY A 21 -19.30 -28.80 -12.40
CA GLY A 21 -18.11 -29.12 -13.20
C GLY A 21 -16.92 -28.17 -13.01
N LEU A 22 -17.01 -27.18 -12.12
CA LEU A 22 -15.95 -26.21 -11.87
C LEU A 22 -15.11 -26.57 -10.65
N PHE A 23 -13.80 -26.44 -10.83
CA PHE A 23 -12.80 -26.77 -9.82
C PHE A 23 -11.79 -25.64 -9.71
N LEU A 24 -11.20 -25.47 -8.53
CA LEU A 24 -10.03 -24.62 -8.36
C LEU A 24 -8.79 -25.51 -8.14
N PRO A 25 -7.73 -25.38 -8.94
CA PRO A 25 -6.53 -26.19 -8.80
C PRO A 25 -5.90 -25.95 -7.44
N GLU A 26 -5.38 -27.02 -6.84
CA GLU A 26 -4.70 -26.92 -5.56
C GLU A 26 -3.26 -26.44 -5.77
N ILE A 27 -3.00 -25.18 -5.46
CA ILE A 27 -1.64 -24.62 -5.47
C ILE A 27 -0.99 -24.91 -4.12
N LYS A 28 0.12 -25.66 -4.15
CA LYS A 28 0.96 -25.96 -2.99
C LYS A 28 2.39 -25.50 -3.25
N ALA A 29 2.94 -24.74 -2.32
CA ALA A 29 4.36 -24.41 -2.29
C ALA A 29 4.97 -24.78 -0.94
N ASP A 30 6.17 -25.35 -0.93
CA ASP A 30 6.98 -25.46 0.28
C ASP A 30 7.96 -24.27 0.36
N LEU A 31 8.55 -24.06 1.54
CA LEU A 31 9.61 -23.07 1.70
C LEU A 31 10.96 -23.76 1.43
N LYS A 32 11.68 -23.28 0.42
CA LYS A 32 13.01 -23.81 0.06
C LYS A 32 14.05 -22.73 0.19
N ALA A 33 15.20 -23.09 0.75
CA ALA A 33 16.34 -22.18 0.87
C ALA A 33 16.81 -21.72 -0.51
N ARG A 34 17.08 -20.43 -0.65
CA ARG A 34 17.69 -19.85 -1.84
C ARG A 34 19.09 -20.42 -2.02
N PRO A 35 19.43 -20.99 -3.19
CA PRO A 35 20.74 -21.61 -3.41
C PRO A 35 21.88 -20.59 -3.37
N THR A 36 21.59 -19.31 -3.61
CA THR A 36 22.57 -18.22 -3.63
C THR A 36 22.72 -17.49 -2.28
N VAL A 37 21.91 -17.82 -1.28
CA VAL A 37 21.91 -17.13 0.02
C VAL A 37 22.40 -18.09 1.10
N MET A 38 23.52 -17.76 1.72
CA MET A 38 23.99 -18.46 2.90
C MET A 38 23.27 -17.92 4.14
N LEU A 39 22.55 -18.78 4.86
CA LEU A 39 21.75 -18.37 6.03
C LEU A 39 22.61 -17.62 7.06
N MET A 40 23.81 -18.13 7.35
CA MET A 40 24.65 -17.52 8.37
C MET A 40 25.19 -16.15 7.97
N ASP A 41 25.39 -15.88 6.67
CA ASP A 41 25.80 -14.55 6.21
C ASP A 41 24.64 -13.55 6.39
N LEU A 42 23.41 -13.97 6.04
CA LEU A 42 22.20 -13.17 6.26
C LEU A 42 21.93 -12.90 7.74
N VAL A 43 22.11 -13.91 8.60
CA VAL A 43 21.89 -13.82 10.04
C VAL A 43 22.95 -12.93 10.71
N ARG A 44 24.18 -12.89 10.20
CA ARG A 44 25.28 -12.08 10.75
C ARG A 44 25.31 -10.64 10.25
N ASP A 45 24.42 -10.27 9.33
CA ASP A 45 24.29 -8.88 8.86
C ASP A 45 23.56 -8.03 9.92
N VAL A 46 24.24 -7.84 11.05
CA VAL A 46 23.70 -7.20 12.25
C VAL A 46 23.30 -5.77 11.96
N GLU A 47 24.13 -5.08 11.19
CA GLU A 47 23.95 -3.68 10.83
C GLU A 47 22.70 -3.48 9.98
N LYS A 48 22.55 -4.23 8.88
CA LYS A 48 21.40 -4.09 7.99
C LYS A 48 20.09 -4.41 8.70
N ILE A 49 20.03 -5.53 9.43
CA ILE A 49 18.80 -5.97 10.11
C ILE A 49 18.42 -5.00 11.23
N ALA A 50 19.38 -4.51 12.03
CA ALA A 50 19.09 -3.51 13.05
C ALA A 50 18.60 -2.20 12.41
N ASN A 51 19.23 -1.75 11.32
CA ASN A 51 18.86 -0.51 10.67
C ASN A 51 17.48 -0.58 10.00
N GLU A 52 17.17 -1.68 9.31
CA GLU A 52 15.83 -1.91 8.75
C GLU A 52 14.77 -2.03 9.84
N TYR A 53 15.07 -2.70 10.96
CA TYR A 53 14.13 -2.77 12.08
C TYR A 53 13.75 -1.36 12.56
N VAL A 54 14.75 -0.51 12.80
CA VAL A 54 14.55 0.86 13.27
C VAL A 54 13.78 1.69 12.24
N LYS A 55 14.14 1.58 10.96
CA LYS A 55 13.45 2.27 9.86
C LYS A 55 11.95 1.96 9.80
N HIS A 56 11.55 0.72 10.09
CA HIS A 56 10.15 0.30 9.97
C HIS A 56 9.36 0.41 11.28
N ASN A 57 10.01 0.26 12.43
CA ASN A 57 9.36 0.13 13.74
C ASN A 57 9.57 1.32 14.68
N CYS A 58 10.30 2.34 14.23
CA CYS A 58 10.52 3.56 14.98
C CYS A 58 10.13 4.82 14.18
N PHE A 59 9.99 5.92 14.90
CA PHE A 59 9.76 7.26 14.36
C PHE A 59 10.99 8.14 14.61
N GLN A 60 11.31 9.06 13.71
CA GLN A 60 12.44 9.97 13.90
C GLN A 60 12.00 11.24 14.65
N LYS A 61 12.82 11.80 15.53
CA LYS A 61 12.57 13.12 16.14
C LYS A 61 12.91 14.19 15.11
N ASP A 62 11.89 14.76 14.48
CA ASP A 62 11.88 15.95 13.60
C ASP A 62 13.13 16.20 12.72
N ALA A 63 12.97 16.04 11.40
CA ALA A 63 13.96 16.26 10.35
C ALA A 63 14.27 17.75 10.09
N SER A 64 14.89 18.46 11.03
CA SER A 64 15.48 19.78 10.72
C SER A 64 16.93 19.72 10.23
N ASP A 65 17.61 18.59 10.37
CA ASP A 65 18.98 18.40 9.88
C ASP A 65 19.10 17.07 9.11
N GLU A 66 18.87 17.14 7.79
CA GLU A 66 19.22 16.06 6.86
C GLU A 66 20.75 15.92 6.79
N THR A 67 21.32 14.89 7.42
CA THR A 67 22.65 14.40 7.06
C THR A 67 22.51 13.37 5.96
N ASP A 68 23.05 13.68 4.78
CA ASP A 68 23.22 12.75 3.66
C ASP A 68 24.06 11.53 4.10
N GLY A 69 23.39 10.44 4.49
CA GLY A 69 24.00 9.15 4.82
C GLY A 69 22.95 8.10 5.20
N ASP A 70 23.27 6.81 5.03
CA ASP A 70 22.44 5.67 5.50
C ASP A 70 22.42 5.55 7.05
N ASP A 71 22.90 6.57 7.76
CA ASP A 71 22.97 6.61 9.22
C ASP A 71 21.63 7.02 9.82
N ILE A 72 21.23 6.33 10.88
CA ILE A 72 20.00 6.60 11.62
C ILE A 72 20.20 7.91 12.41
N PRO A 73 19.35 8.95 12.19
CA PRO A 73 19.51 10.22 12.88
C PRO A 73 19.27 10.09 14.40
N ALA A 74 19.97 10.93 15.15
CA ALA A 74 19.85 11.00 16.60
C ALA A 74 18.40 11.32 17.02
N GLY A 75 17.83 10.52 17.92
CA GLY A 75 16.46 10.72 18.42
C GLY A 75 15.41 9.84 17.75
N THR A 76 15.70 8.56 17.53
CA THR A 76 14.71 7.62 16.99
C THR A 76 13.86 6.99 18.11
N PHE A 77 12.53 7.00 18.00
CA PHE A 77 11.58 6.57 19.03
C PHE A 77 10.84 5.28 18.65
N LEU A 78 10.79 4.32 19.55
CA LEU A 78 10.02 3.09 19.39
C LEU A 78 8.51 3.40 19.25
N LYS A 79 7.85 2.81 18.25
CA LYS A 79 6.38 2.88 18.08
C LYS A 79 5.68 2.09 19.20
N PHE A 80 5.31 2.78 20.27
CA PHE A 80 4.78 2.20 21.50
C PHE A 80 3.77 3.13 22.19
N THR A 81 2.72 2.56 22.82
CA THR A 81 1.71 3.28 23.61
C THR A 81 1.94 3.07 25.11
N PRO A 82 2.19 4.12 25.91
CA PRO A 82 2.15 4.04 27.37
C PRO A 82 0.81 3.52 27.89
N GLY A 83 0.81 2.71 28.96
CA GLY A 83 -0.38 2.00 29.46
C GLY A 83 -1.49 2.92 29.99
N VAL A 84 -1.16 4.16 30.37
CA VAL A 84 -2.11 5.17 30.85
C VAL A 84 -2.75 5.95 29.68
N PHE A 85 -2.28 5.74 28.46
CA PHE A 85 -2.68 6.52 27.29
C PHE A 85 -3.85 5.84 26.55
N PHE A 86 -5.05 6.38 26.73
CA PHE A 86 -6.24 6.02 25.94
C PHE A 86 -6.23 6.80 24.63
N VAL A 87 -6.29 6.10 23.49
CA VAL A 87 -6.56 6.75 22.19
C VAL A 87 -7.62 5.98 21.42
N GLU A 88 -8.59 6.72 20.90
CA GLU A 88 -9.61 6.27 19.94
C GLU A 88 -9.16 6.41 18.46
N VAL A 89 -7.90 6.78 18.17
CA VAL A 89 -7.41 7.06 16.80
C VAL A 89 -5.95 6.59 16.63
N ASP A 90 -5.59 6.19 15.41
CA ASP A 90 -4.38 5.47 14.98
C ASP A 90 -3.09 6.33 15.04
N VAL A 91 -2.63 6.69 16.25
CA VAL A 91 -1.42 7.52 16.52
C VAL A 91 -0.14 6.98 15.86
N PHE A 92 -0.12 5.71 15.47
CA PHE A 92 1.04 5.07 14.86
C PHE A 92 1.07 5.15 13.33
N ALA A 93 0.07 5.78 12.72
CA ALA A 93 0.07 6.09 11.29
C ALA A 93 0.92 7.33 10.97
N ASP A 94 0.98 8.32 11.88
CA ASP A 94 1.66 9.60 11.65
C ASP A 94 2.68 9.95 12.75
N GLN A 95 3.93 10.21 12.34
CA GLN A 95 5.06 10.53 13.22
C GLN A 95 4.86 11.83 14.02
N ARG A 96 4.23 12.85 13.44
CA ARG A 96 4.00 14.13 14.11
C ARG A 96 2.88 14.02 15.11
N ILE A 97 1.79 13.31 14.78
CA ILE A 97 0.72 13.05 15.74
C ILE A 97 1.29 12.30 16.94
N PHE A 98 2.13 11.29 16.70
CA PHE A 98 2.83 10.55 17.76
C PHE A 98 3.66 11.47 18.67
N HIS A 99 4.51 12.32 18.10
CA HIS A 99 5.32 13.23 18.91
C HIS A 99 4.48 14.33 19.56
N GLN A 100 3.53 14.95 18.86
CA GLN A 100 2.70 16.04 19.37
C GLN A 100 1.83 15.60 20.55
N GLN A 101 1.28 14.38 20.51
CA GLN A 101 0.42 13.89 21.56
C GLN A 101 1.18 13.41 22.80
N LEU A 102 2.42 12.93 22.64
CA LEU A 102 3.21 12.39 23.75
C LEU A 102 4.20 13.40 24.33
N ARG A 103 4.67 14.37 23.53
CA ARG A 103 5.65 15.40 23.92
C ARG A 103 5.01 16.40 24.88
N GLY A 104 5.63 16.58 26.04
CA GLY A 104 5.16 17.50 27.09
C GLY A 104 4.25 16.83 28.13
N THR A 105 3.67 15.68 27.81
CA THR A 105 2.87 14.86 28.75
C THR A 105 3.68 13.70 29.34
N PHE A 106 4.57 13.10 28.55
CA PHE A 106 5.37 11.95 28.95
C PHE A 106 6.87 12.27 28.95
N LEU A 107 7.63 11.55 29.79
CA LEU A 107 9.08 11.65 29.83
C LEU A 107 9.71 10.81 28.70
N GLU A 108 10.92 11.17 28.28
CA GLU A 108 11.69 10.42 27.27
C GLU A 108 12.92 9.76 27.89
N GLU A 109 13.13 8.48 27.58
CA GLU A 109 14.30 7.71 28.04
C GLU A 109 14.85 6.83 26.91
N THR A 110 16.13 6.50 27.00
CA THR A 110 16.76 5.56 26.07
C THR A 110 16.35 4.13 26.42
N LEU A 111 16.05 3.31 25.41
CA LEU A 111 15.68 1.92 25.57
C LEU A 111 16.88 1.11 26.09
N GLU A 112 16.88 0.84 27.38
CA GLU A 112 17.89 -0.01 28.01
C GLU A 112 17.63 -1.48 27.69
N LEU A 113 18.57 -2.10 27.00
CA LEU A 113 18.53 -3.51 26.63
C LEU A 113 19.73 -4.26 27.22
N ASN A 114 19.57 -5.56 27.44
CA ASN A 114 20.57 -6.40 28.10
C ASN A 114 20.49 -7.84 27.57
N GLU A 115 21.37 -8.71 28.05
CA GLU A 115 21.46 -10.11 27.59
C GLU A 115 20.16 -10.91 27.81
N SER A 116 19.34 -10.57 28.82
CA SER A 116 18.07 -11.26 29.04
C SER A 116 17.07 -10.99 27.91
N HIS A 117 17.08 -9.78 27.34
CA HIS A 117 16.27 -9.42 26.18
C HIS A 117 16.73 -10.18 24.92
N ALA A 118 18.04 -10.31 24.71
CA ALA A 118 18.59 -11.11 23.60
C ALA A 118 18.13 -12.59 23.70
N LYS A 119 18.18 -13.17 24.90
CA LYS A 119 17.71 -14.54 25.17
C LYS A 119 16.20 -14.70 24.90
N ALA A 120 15.40 -13.70 25.27
CA ALA A 120 13.96 -13.71 25.04
C ALA A 120 13.62 -13.66 23.53
N ILE A 121 14.28 -12.77 22.79
CA ILE A 121 14.12 -12.68 21.32
C ILE A 121 14.49 -14.01 20.67
N TYR A 122 15.66 -14.55 21.01
CA TYR A 122 16.14 -15.83 20.50
C TYR A 122 15.13 -16.96 20.73
N ALA A 123 14.59 -17.07 21.95
CA ALA A 123 13.61 -18.11 22.29
C ALA A 123 12.33 -18.01 21.45
N ILE A 124 11.82 -16.78 21.21
CA ILE A 124 10.64 -16.55 20.36
C ILE A 124 10.93 -16.92 18.90
N VAL A 125 12.11 -16.55 18.39
CA VAL A 125 12.53 -16.87 17.01
C VAL A 125 12.68 -18.38 16.83
N MET A 126 13.40 -19.07 17.71
CA MET A 126 13.63 -20.51 17.61
C MET A 126 12.36 -21.35 17.62
N LYS A 127 11.32 -20.90 18.34
CA LYS A 127 10.01 -21.58 18.35
C LYS A 127 9.33 -21.58 16.99
N ASN A 128 9.63 -20.61 16.13
CA ASN A 128 8.89 -20.34 14.89
C ASN A 128 9.74 -20.39 13.62
N LEU A 129 11.08 -20.34 13.72
CA LEU A 129 12.02 -20.30 12.60
C LEU A 129 12.97 -21.50 12.67
N PHE A 130 12.48 -22.65 12.21
CA PHE A 130 13.17 -23.95 12.35
C PHE A 130 14.48 -24.09 11.57
N CYS A 131 14.81 -23.17 10.65
CA CYS A 131 16.05 -23.22 9.89
C CYS A 131 17.26 -22.63 10.63
N LEU A 132 17.05 -21.86 11.69
CA LEU A 132 18.12 -21.26 12.44
C LEU A 132 18.82 -22.33 13.31
N PRO A 133 20.16 -22.47 13.25
CA PRO A 133 20.85 -23.49 14.03
C PRO A 133 20.88 -23.10 15.52
N ASP A 134 20.53 -24.03 16.41
CA ASP A 134 20.62 -23.83 17.86
C ASP A 134 22.05 -24.08 18.36
N ASN A 135 22.92 -23.09 18.18
CA ASN A 135 24.31 -23.16 18.63
C ASN A 135 24.74 -21.87 19.34
N LYS A 136 25.95 -21.88 19.89
CA LYS A 136 26.52 -20.74 20.62
C LYS A 136 26.66 -19.50 19.74
N GLU A 137 26.99 -19.70 18.47
CA GLU A 137 27.22 -18.62 17.51
C GLU A 137 25.93 -17.86 17.19
N SER A 138 24.84 -18.57 16.89
CA SER A 138 23.52 -17.96 16.71
C SER A 138 23.11 -17.14 17.93
N LYS A 139 23.28 -17.67 19.15
CA LYS A 139 22.96 -16.95 20.39
C LYS A 139 23.76 -15.66 20.55
N GLU A 140 25.02 -15.67 20.13
CA GLU A 140 25.90 -14.50 20.22
C GLU A 140 25.46 -13.39 19.25
N VAL A 141 24.99 -13.75 18.05
CA VAL A 141 24.44 -12.79 17.09
C VAL A 141 23.23 -12.02 17.68
N PHE A 142 22.36 -12.67 18.45
CA PHE A 142 21.24 -11.98 19.11
C PHE A 142 21.68 -10.97 20.18
N LYS A 143 22.84 -11.18 20.81
CA LYS A 143 23.42 -10.18 21.69
C LYS A 143 23.92 -8.98 20.90
N GLN A 144 24.59 -9.22 19.78
CA GLN A 144 25.06 -8.16 18.88
C GLN A 144 23.91 -7.29 18.35
N TYR A 145 22.74 -7.89 18.04
CA TYR A 145 21.54 -7.12 17.68
C TYR A 145 21.10 -6.18 18.79
N VAL A 146 21.01 -6.69 20.01
CA VAL A 146 20.62 -5.90 21.18
C VAL A 146 21.62 -4.78 21.45
N GLU A 147 22.92 -5.07 21.36
CA GLU A 147 24.00 -4.09 21.52
C GLU A 147 23.93 -3.00 20.45
N LYS A 148 23.74 -3.37 19.17
CA LYS A 148 23.61 -2.39 18.08
C LYS A 148 22.39 -1.49 18.26
N ILE A 149 21.23 -2.04 18.64
CA ILE A 149 20.03 -1.23 18.92
C ILE A 149 20.26 -0.28 20.10
N ALA A 150 20.95 -0.73 21.14
CA ALA A 150 21.33 0.14 22.26
C ALA A 150 22.30 1.25 21.83
N GLN A 151 23.28 0.95 20.96
CA GLN A 151 24.20 1.93 20.37
C GLN A 151 23.49 2.97 19.49
N LEU A 152 22.44 2.55 18.76
CA LEU A 152 21.60 3.45 17.96
C LEU A 152 20.76 4.41 18.82
N GLY A 153 20.75 4.22 20.15
CA GLY A 153 20.13 5.16 21.08
C GLY A 153 18.61 5.28 20.90
N VAL A 154 17.93 4.18 20.55
CA VAL A 154 16.47 4.15 20.41
C VAL A 154 15.82 4.60 21.72
N ARG A 155 14.83 5.50 21.64
CA ARG A 155 14.16 6.12 22.78
C ARG A 155 12.69 5.73 22.83
N PHE A 156 12.02 6.01 23.94
CA PHE A 156 10.57 5.82 24.07
C PHE A 156 9.99 6.84 25.05
N TYR A 157 8.67 7.04 24.95
CA TYR A 157 7.90 7.84 25.90
C TYR A 157 7.33 6.96 27.01
N PHE A 158 7.32 7.45 28.25
CA PHE A 158 6.82 6.72 29.40
C PHE A 158 6.24 7.64 30.47
N SER A 159 5.33 7.09 31.30
CA SER A 159 4.77 7.76 32.48
C SER A 159 5.24 7.17 33.80
N ASP A 160 5.51 5.85 33.83
CA ASP A 160 5.94 5.13 35.01
C ASP A 160 6.91 3.98 34.67
N ASP A 161 7.37 3.26 35.70
CA ASP A 161 8.26 2.10 35.52
C ASP A 161 7.59 0.89 34.86
N ALA A 162 6.25 0.81 34.86
CA ALA A 162 5.53 -0.25 34.16
C ALA A 162 5.63 -0.06 32.64
N ASP A 163 5.55 1.18 32.17
CA ASP A 163 5.76 1.54 30.77
C ASP A 163 7.16 1.18 30.27
N LYS A 164 8.21 1.34 31.10
CA LYS A 164 9.58 0.93 30.75
C LYS A 164 9.66 -0.56 30.42
N LYS A 165 9.08 -1.39 31.29
CA LYS A 165 9.01 -2.84 31.07
C LYS A 165 8.17 -3.19 29.85
N LEU A 166 7.09 -2.44 29.62
CA LEU A 166 6.21 -2.65 28.47
C LEU A 166 6.91 -2.29 27.17
N ALA A 167 7.67 -1.20 27.10
CA ALA A 167 8.48 -0.80 25.96
C ALA A 167 9.56 -1.86 25.63
N GLN A 168 10.27 -2.38 26.65
CA GLN A 168 11.23 -3.48 26.48
C GLN A 168 10.57 -4.76 25.94
N SER A 169 9.42 -5.15 26.51
CA SER A 169 8.64 -6.30 26.04
C SER A 169 8.13 -6.10 24.61
N ARG A 170 7.70 -4.88 24.27
CA ARG A 170 7.27 -4.50 22.93
C ARG A 170 8.42 -4.62 21.95
N PHE A 171 9.60 -4.12 22.28
CA PHE A 171 10.81 -4.32 21.46
C PHE A 171 11.10 -5.80 21.23
N VAL A 172 11.14 -6.62 22.29
CA VAL A 172 11.42 -8.06 22.17
C VAL A 172 10.46 -8.75 21.20
N THR A 173 9.15 -8.50 21.35
CA THR A 173 8.12 -9.14 20.53
C THR A 173 8.12 -8.65 19.08
N THR A 174 8.25 -7.35 18.86
CA THR A 174 8.27 -6.75 17.52
C THR A 174 9.54 -7.08 16.77
N PHE A 175 10.71 -7.01 17.42
CA PHE A 175 11.99 -7.40 16.82
C PHE A 175 12.01 -8.88 16.44
N ALA A 176 11.53 -9.79 17.30
CA ALA A 176 11.46 -11.21 16.97
C ALA A 176 10.55 -11.47 15.75
N SER A 177 9.40 -10.78 15.67
CA SER A 177 8.48 -10.90 14.53
C SER A 177 9.08 -10.33 13.24
N PHE A 178 9.71 -9.16 13.33
CA PHE A 178 10.43 -8.52 12.22
C PHE A 178 11.55 -9.43 11.71
N TYR A 179 12.42 -9.89 12.61
CA TYR A 179 13.56 -10.76 12.28
C TYR A 179 13.11 -12.03 11.55
N ARG A 180 12.08 -12.72 12.07
CA ARG A 180 11.52 -13.89 11.40
C ARG A 180 11.03 -13.54 10.00
N SER A 181 10.31 -12.44 9.85
CA SER A 181 9.77 -12.00 8.55
C SER A 181 10.89 -11.64 7.58
N TYR A 182 11.95 -10.99 8.07
CA TYR A 182 13.14 -10.64 7.29
C TYR A 182 13.87 -11.90 6.80
N ILE A 183 14.14 -12.88 7.67
CA ILE A 183 14.74 -14.16 7.25
C ILE A 183 13.80 -14.90 6.29
N GLU A 184 12.50 -14.95 6.59
CA GLU A 184 11.52 -15.61 5.72
C GLU A 184 11.44 -14.99 4.32
N LYS A 185 11.62 -13.68 4.18
CA LYS A 185 11.61 -12.94 2.90
C LYS A 185 12.92 -13.12 2.12
N ASN A 186 14.05 -13.14 2.83
CA ASN A 186 15.37 -13.06 2.21
C ASN A 186 16.05 -14.43 2.02
N TYR A 187 15.68 -15.45 2.80
CA TYR A 187 16.30 -16.79 2.74
C TYR A 187 15.46 -17.83 1.99
N PHE A 188 14.13 -17.73 2.02
CA PHE A 188 13.25 -18.73 1.41
C PHE A 188 12.61 -18.24 0.12
N ASP A 189 12.56 -19.13 -0.87
CA ASP A 189 11.65 -19.06 -2.01
C ASP A 189 10.53 -20.08 -1.88
N LEU A 190 9.47 -19.87 -2.67
CA LEU A 190 8.39 -20.82 -2.83
C LEU A 190 8.82 -21.91 -3.82
N ASP A 191 8.89 -23.15 -3.35
CA ASP A 191 9.10 -24.33 -4.19
C ASP A 191 7.75 -24.98 -4.49
N PHE A 192 7.26 -24.74 -5.71
CA PHE A 192 5.93 -25.18 -6.11
C PHE A 192 5.90 -26.69 -6.37
N LYS A 193 4.95 -27.36 -5.73
CA LYS A 193 4.66 -28.76 -6.05
C LYS A 193 3.97 -28.87 -7.42
N PRO A 194 4.13 -30.01 -8.11
CA PRO A 194 3.33 -30.30 -9.30
C PRO A 194 1.84 -30.18 -9.01
N ILE A 195 1.10 -29.57 -9.93
CA ILE A 195 -0.35 -29.45 -9.82
C ILE A 195 -0.96 -30.77 -10.25
N VAL A 196 -1.64 -31.44 -9.32
CA VAL A 196 -2.35 -32.70 -9.57
C VAL A 196 -3.83 -32.38 -9.77
N LYS A 197 -4.45 -32.87 -10.85
CA LYS A 197 -5.86 -32.56 -11.16
C LYS A 197 -6.82 -33.11 -10.11
N ASP A 198 -6.53 -34.28 -9.55
CA ASP A 198 -7.38 -34.96 -8.56
C ASP A 198 -7.43 -34.23 -7.21
N ASP A 199 -6.44 -33.39 -6.95
CA ASP A 199 -6.35 -32.53 -5.74
C ASP A 199 -7.22 -31.27 -5.86
N ALA A 200 -7.80 -30.99 -7.04
CA ALA A 200 -8.54 -29.77 -7.28
C ALA A 200 -9.81 -29.67 -6.41
N GLN A 201 -10.09 -28.46 -5.93
CA GLN A 201 -11.18 -28.17 -5.02
C GLN A 201 -12.48 -27.97 -5.81
N SER A 202 -13.44 -28.88 -5.67
CA SER A 202 -14.77 -28.72 -6.28
C SER A 202 -15.48 -27.49 -5.73
N LEU A 203 -15.80 -26.51 -6.58
CA LEU A 203 -16.46 -25.28 -6.12
C LEU A 203 -17.85 -25.57 -5.56
N LYS A 204 -18.61 -26.46 -6.19
CA LYS A 204 -19.94 -26.88 -5.72
C LYS A 204 -19.92 -27.49 -4.32
N GLN A 205 -18.88 -28.27 -3.98
CA GLN A 205 -18.75 -28.86 -2.64
C GLN A 205 -18.29 -27.85 -1.58
N ARG A 206 -17.63 -26.77 -2.00
CA ARG A 206 -17.08 -25.73 -1.12
C ARG A 206 -18.09 -24.63 -0.81
N PHE A 207 -18.94 -24.30 -1.77
CA PHE A 207 -19.97 -23.26 -1.64
C PHE A 207 -21.35 -23.89 -1.54
N THR A 208 -21.77 -24.19 -0.31
CA THR A 208 -23.07 -24.78 -0.01
C THR A 208 -24.01 -23.76 0.62
N ASP A 209 -25.29 -24.10 0.71
CA ASP A 209 -26.27 -23.35 1.50
C ASP A 209 -25.81 -23.16 2.94
N GLY A 210 -26.16 -22.02 3.54
CA GLY A 210 -25.87 -21.70 4.93
C GLY A 210 -27.03 -21.01 5.62
N GLU A 211 -27.15 -21.16 6.93
CA GLU A 211 -28.10 -20.39 7.74
C GLU A 211 -27.46 -19.07 8.16
N ILE A 212 -28.15 -17.96 7.89
CA ILE A 212 -27.77 -16.61 8.33
C ILE A 212 -28.87 -15.99 9.18
N LEU A 213 -28.46 -15.11 10.09
CA LEU A 213 -29.36 -14.39 10.98
C LEU A 213 -29.43 -12.92 10.56
N LEU A 214 -30.60 -12.48 10.11
CA LEU A 214 -30.81 -11.15 9.52
C LEU A 214 -31.85 -10.34 10.29
N PRO A 215 -31.68 -9.02 10.47
CA PRO A 215 -32.79 -8.16 10.86
C PRO A 215 -33.95 -8.30 9.88
N SER A 216 -35.18 -8.32 10.39
CA SER A 216 -36.37 -8.59 9.57
C SER A 216 -36.56 -7.58 8.44
N ASP A 217 -36.08 -6.34 8.60
CA ASP A 217 -36.12 -5.29 7.57
C ASP A 217 -35.05 -5.45 6.48
N GLN A 218 -34.09 -6.38 6.61
CA GLN A 218 -33.07 -6.69 5.61
C GLN A 218 -33.45 -7.87 4.69
N VAL A 219 -34.40 -8.70 5.12
CA VAL A 219 -34.81 -9.88 4.34
C VAL A 219 -35.37 -9.47 2.98
N ASN A 220 -34.76 -9.97 1.91
CA ASN A 220 -35.09 -9.66 0.51
C ASN A 220 -35.08 -8.16 0.16
N ASN A 221 -34.36 -7.34 0.92
CA ASN A 221 -34.38 -5.89 0.77
C ASN A 221 -33.37 -5.43 -0.31
N LYS A 222 -33.88 -4.86 -1.41
CA LYS A 222 -33.08 -4.27 -2.50
C LYS A 222 -32.93 -2.74 -2.41
N GLY A 223 -33.37 -2.12 -1.32
CA GLY A 223 -33.35 -0.67 -1.12
C GLY A 223 -31.95 -0.06 -1.16
N TRP A 224 -30.92 -0.85 -0.83
CA TRP A 224 -29.53 -0.44 -0.92
C TRP A 224 -29.08 -0.09 -2.34
N LYS A 225 -29.69 -0.67 -3.39
CA LYS A 225 -29.36 -0.37 -4.80
C LYS A 225 -29.63 1.08 -5.20
N ARG A 226 -30.42 1.82 -4.41
CA ARG A 226 -30.74 3.24 -4.64
C ARG A 226 -29.83 4.18 -3.87
N ILE A 227 -28.93 3.66 -3.05
CA ILE A 227 -28.01 4.47 -2.26
C ILE A 227 -26.82 4.84 -3.14
N THR A 228 -26.72 6.12 -3.48
CA THR A 228 -25.57 6.70 -4.18
C THR A 228 -24.58 7.36 -3.22
N ASP A 229 -24.99 7.57 -1.96
CA ASP A 229 -24.16 8.16 -0.91
C ASP A 229 -23.15 7.13 -0.38
N VAL A 230 -21.88 7.40 -0.63
CA VAL A 230 -20.75 6.56 -0.23
C VAL A 230 -20.63 6.43 1.29
N GLN A 231 -20.87 7.50 2.05
CA GLN A 231 -20.77 7.46 3.50
C GLN A 231 -21.87 6.58 4.09
N LYS A 232 -23.08 6.66 3.52
CA LYS A 232 -24.17 5.78 3.92
C LYS A 232 -23.89 4.31 3.62
N LEU A 233 -23.24 4.01 2.50
CA LEU A 233 -22.79 2.65 2.18
C LEU A 233 -21.71 2.16 3.15
N ARG A 234 -20.73 2.99 3.51
CA ARG A 234 -19.71 2.67 4.53
C ARG A 234 -20.36 2.31 5.87
N ASN A 235 -21.29 3.13 6.34
CA ASN A 235 -22.02 2.86 7.59
C ASN A 235 -22.74 1.51 7.55
N PHE A 236 -23.35 1.12 6.41
CA PHE A 236 -23.98 -0.19 6.27
C PHE A 236 -22.98 -1.34 6.35
N ILE A 237 -21.81 -1.19 5.72
CA ILE A 237 -20.73 -2.18 5.76
C ILE A 237 -20.22 -2.35 7.20
N GLU A 238 -19.91 -1.25 7.89
CA GLU A 238 -19.46 -1.24 9.28
C GLU A 238 -20.47 -1.88 10.23
N GLN A 239 -21.76 -1.69 9.95
CA GLN A 239 -22.86 -2.29 10.68
C GLN A 239 -23.11 -3.76 10.32
N GLY A 240 -22.35 -4.33 9.39
CA GLY A 240 -22.45 -5.72 8.96
C GLY A 240 -23.73 -6.02 8.16
N TYR A 241 -24.22 -5.05 7.40
CA TYR A 241 -25.39 -5.20 6.52
C TYR A 241 -25.18 -6.33 5.51
N GLN A 242 -26.24 -7.10 5.26
CA GLN A 242 -26.24 -8.22 4.32
C GLN A 242 -26.96 -7.82 3.03
N PHE A 243 -26.18 -7.60 1.97
CA PHE A 243 -26.66 -7.07 0.71
C PHE A 243 -27.37 -8.17 -0.10
N PHE A 244 -28.66 -7.98 -0.31
CA PHE A 244 -29.49 -8.93 -1.07
C PHE A 244 -29.65 -8.56 -2.54
N GLY A 245 -29.62 -9.58 -3.40
CA GLY A 245 -30.16 -9.48 -4.76
C GLY A 245 -29.15 -9.09 -5.83
N TYR A 246 -27.91 -9.56 -5.70
CA TYR A 246 -26.98 -9.65 -6.82
C TYR A 246 -27.40 -10.81 -7.73
N ASP A 247 -27.41 -10.55 -9.04
CA ASP A 247 -27.96 -11.51 -10.00
C ASP A 247 -26.94 -12.61 -10.31
N ASP A 248 -25.67 -12.23 -10.39
CA ASP A 248 -24.56 -13.13 -10.72
C ASP A 248 -23.73 -13.56 -9.50
N SER A 249 -24.09 -13.13 -8.30
CA SER A 249 -23.51 -13.71 -7.07
C SER A 249 -23.99 -15.14 -6.85
N ILE A 250 -23.12 -16.03 -6.34
CA ILE A 250 -23.51 -17.39 -5.92
C ILE A 250 -24.50 -17.38 -4.76
N TYR A 251 -24.41 -16.40 -3.87
CA TYR A 251 -25.28 -16.30 -2.70
C TYR A 251 -26.34 -15.21 -2.88
N ASP A 252 -27.52 -15.42 -2.28
CA ASP A 252 -28.59 -14.43 -2.28
C ASP A 252 -28.25 -13.19 -1.45
N TYR A 253 -27.53 -13.41 -0.33
CA TYR A 253 -27.07 -12.40 0.61
C TYR A 253 -25.55 -12.42 0.70
N VAL A 254 -24.93 -11.24 0.62
CA VAL A 254 -23.49 -11.09 0.74
C VAL A 254 -23.17 -10.01 1.77
N LYS A 255 -22.26 -10.32 2.70
CA LYS A 255 -21.67 -9.36 3.62
C LYS A 255 -20.31 -8.93 3.08
N PHE A 256 -20.00 -7.65 3.22
CA PHE A 256 -18.67 -7.10 2.94
C PHE A 256 -18.07 -6.55 4.22
N ASP A 257 -16.74 -6.63 4.32
CA ASP A 257 -16.01 -6.04 5.45
C ASP A 257 -15.43 -4.68 5.08
N THR A 258 -15.30 -4.36 3.78
CA THR A 258 -14.80 -3.06 3.32
C THR A 258 -15.57 -2.51 2.11
N LEU A 259 -15.49 -1.19 1.89
CA LEU A 259 -16.08 -0.55 0.70
C LEU A 259 -15.45 -1.06 -0.62
N PRO A 260 -14.11 -1.22 -0.75
CA PRO A 260 -13.51 -1.81 -1.94
C PRO A 260 -14.03 -3.21 -2.28
N GLU A 261 -14.26 -4.08 -1.29
CA GLU A 261 -14.89 -5.40 -1.54
C GLU A 261 -16.29 -5.26 -2.14
N LYS A 262 -17.09 -4.32 -1.62
CA LYS A 262 -18.42 -4.06 -2.15
C LYS A 262 -18.34 -3.50 -3.58
N GLN A 263 -17.44 -2.55 -3.85
CA GLN A 263 -17.24 -1.99 -5.19
C GLN A 263 -16.84 -3.08 -6.19
N LEU A 264 -15.95 -4.00 -5.80
CA LEU A 264 -15.58 -5.13 -6.66
C LEU A 264 -16.77 -6.04 -6.93
N ALA A 265 -17.63 -6.30 -5.94
CA ALA A 265 -18.85 -7.06 -6.13
C ALA A 265 -19.85 -6.37 -7.07
N ASP A 266 -20.06 -5.05 -6.90
CA ASP A 266 -20.90 -4.25 -7.80
C ASP A 266 -20.38 -4.30 -9.25
N TYR A 267 -19.07 -4.09 -9.42
CA TYR A 267 -18.40 -4.16 -10.72
C TYR A 267 -18.49 -5.57 -11.32
N SER A 268 -18.24 -6.62 -10.53
CA SER A 268 -18.32 -8.01 -10.97
C SER A 268 -19.74 -8.37 -11.42
N ASP A 269 -20.77 -7.96 -10.68
CA ASP A 269 -22.16 -8.20 -11.06
C ASP A 269 -22.54 -7.43 -12.34
N ALA A 270 -21.99 -6.23 -12.55
CA ALA A 270 -22.22 -5.45 -13.76
C ALA A 270 -21.52 -6.07 -14.99
N ILE A 271 -20.23 -6.41 -14.87
CA ILE A 271 -19.42 -6.87 -16.01
C ILE A 271 -19.78 -8.28 -16.47
N LEU A 272 -20.26 -9.13 -15.54
CA LEU A 272 -20.75 -10.46 -15.90
C LEU A 272 -22.05 -10.38 -16.71
N ARG A 273 -22.89 -9.37 -16.52
CA ARG A 273 -24.10 -9.18 -17.36
C ARG A 273 -23.76 -8.98 -18.84
N LEU A 274 -22.58 -8.44 -19.12
CA LEU A 274 -22.05 -8.24 -20.47
C LEU A 274 -21.34 -9.50 -21.03
N SER A 275 -21.28 -10.59 -20.27
CA SER A 275 -20.70 -11.87 -20.71
C SER A 275 -21.69 -12.64 -21.59
N ASP A 276 -21.22 -13.17 -22.70
CA ASP A 276 -22.02 -13.98 -23.65
C ASP A 276 -22.30 -15.40 -23.14
N THR A 277 -21.65 -15.82 -22.04
CA THR A 277 -21.81 -17.14 -21.45
C THR A 277 -22.91 -17.19 -20.40
N GLU A 278 -23.80 -18.18 -20.49
CA GLU A 278 -24.84 -18.42 -19.46
C GLU A 278 -24.24 -18.87 -18.12
N GLN A 279 -23.20 -19.70 -18.14
CA GLN A 279 -22.46 -20.05 -16.93
C GLN A 279 -21.52 -18.90 -16.58
N ARG A 280 -21.94 -18.09 -15.62
CA ARG A 280 -21.20 -16.94 -15.09
C ARG A 280 -21.55 -16.72 -13.63
N PHE A 281 -20.55 -16.37 -12.83
CA PHE A 281 -20.80 -16.01 -11.43
C PHE A 281 -19.63 -15.23 -10.83
N TRP A 282 -19.91 -14.60 -9.69
CA TRP A 282 -18.89 -14.23 -8.72
C TRP A 282 -19.30 -14.74 -7.33
N VAL A 283 -18.32 -14.96 -6.46
CA VAL A 283 -18.56 -15.36 -5.07
C VAL A 283 -17.49 -14.79 -4.18
N ARG A 284 -17.89 -14.24 -3.03
CA ARG A 284 -16.98 -13.93 -1.94
C ARG A 284 -16.53 -15.26 -1.32
N ASN A 285 -15.23 -15.48 -1.21
CA ASN A 285 -14.70 -16.78 -0.83
C ASN A 285 -15.01 -17.15 0.62
N ASP A 286 -15.00 -16.20 1.56
CA ASP A 286 -15.26 -16.45 2.99
C ASP A 286 -14.52 -17.68 3.55
N ARG A 287 -13.26 -17.84 3.11
CA ARG A 287 -12.34 -18.93 3.48
C ARG A 287 -12.76 -20.34 3.06
N GLN A 288 -13.61 -20.49 2.03
CA GLN A 288 -14.03 -21.81 1.54
C GLN A 288 -12.95 -22.50 0.70
N VAL A 289 -12.24 -21.76 -0.16
CA VAL A 289 -11.12 -22.25 -0.98
C VAL A 289 -9.80 -21.56 -0.64
N TYR A 290 -8.68 -22.23 -0.87
CA TYR A 290 -7.36 -21.72 -0.49
C TYR A 290 -6.19 -22.36 -1.24
N PHE A 291 -5.04 -21.69 -1.16
CA PHE A 291 -3.72 -22.16 -1.59
C PHE A 291 -2.82 -22.37 -0.37
N TYR A 292 -1.80 -23.22 -0.53
CA TYR A 292 -0.85 -23.57 0.52
C TYR A 292 0.53 -22.97 0.28
N TYR A 293 1.13 -22.45 1.35
CA TYR A 293 2.57 -22.15 1.39
C TYR A 293 3.15 -22.54 2.75
N GLY A 294 3.99 -23.58 2.74
CA GLY A 294 4.40 -24.27 3.96
C GLY A 294 3.18 -24.77 4.75
N THR A 295 3.08 -24.40 6.02
CA THR A 295 1.94 -24.77 6.90
C THR A 295 0.78 -23.78 6.85
N ARG A 296 0.91 -22.69 6.08
CA ARG A 296 -0.08 -21.60 6.05
C ARG A 296 -1.03 -21.77 4.87
N ARG A 297 -2.25 -21.26 5.04
CA ARG A 297 -3.28 -21.17 4.00
C ARG A 297 -3.47 -19.72 3.57
N TYR A 298 -3.59 -19.51 2.27
CA TYR A 298 -3.93 -18.24 1.66
C TYR A 298 -5.31 -18.37 1.01
N TYR A 299 -6.24 -17.50 1.39
CA TYR A 299 -7.61 -17.49 0.90
C TYR A 299 -7.77 -16.24 0.02
N PRO A 300 -7.96 -16.37 -1.30
CA PRO A 300 -8.29 -15.22 -2.14
C PRO A 300 -9.65 -14.64 -1.71
N ASP A 301 -9.86 -13.34 -1.89
CA ASP A 301 -11.09 -12.69 -1.40
C ASP A 301 -12.33 -13.07 -2.22
N PHE A 302 -12.20 -13.12 -3.55
CA PHE A 302 -13.28 -13.45 -4.47
C PHE A 302 -12.85 -14.48 -5.51
N LEU A 303 -13.83 -15.22 -6.00
CA LEU A 303 -13.74 -15.94 -7.26
C LEU A 303 -14.75 -15.37 -8.25
N MET A 304 -14.39 -15.34 -9.52
CA MET A 304 -15.29 -14.96 -10.60
C MET A 304 -15.07 -15.87 -11.80
N PHE A 305 -16.15 -16.30 -12.45
CA PHE A 305 -16.10 -17.09 -13.68
C PHE A 305 -16.71 -16.31 -14.83
N ARG A 306 -15.89 -16.06 -15.86
CA ARG A 306 -16.26 -15.30 -17.06
C ARG A 306 -15.57 -15.90 -18.28
N ASN A 307 -16.33 -16.16 -19.34
CA ASN A 307 -15.81 -16.65 -20.63
C ASN A 307 -14.89 -17.88 -20.50
N GLY A 308 -15.25 -18.84 -19.65
CA GLY A 308 -14.47 -20.07 -19.47
C GLY A 308 -13.24 -19.94 -18.58
N ILE A 309 -12.99 -18.78 -17.97
CA ILE A 309 -11.85 -18.52 -17.10
C ILE A 309 -12.32 -18.28 -15.67
N ILE A 310 -11.67 -18.93 -14.69
CA ILE A 310 -11.82 -18.65 -13.26
C ILE A 310 -10.76 -17.63 -12.85
N TYR A 311 -11.22 -16.47 -12.41
CA TYR A 311 -10.43 -15.40 -11.83
C TYR A 311 -10.46 -15.52 -10.31
N ALA A 312 -9.30 -15.66 -9.67
CA ALA A 312 -9.14 -15.44 -8.24
C ALA A 312 -8.73 -13.98 -8.02
N LEU A 313 -9.55 -13.21 -7.32
CA LEU A 313 -9.37 -11.78 -7.14
C LEU A 313 -9.02 -11.51 -5.67
N GLU A 314 -7.94 -10.78 -5.44
CA GLU A 314 -7.47 -10.36 -4.12
C GLU A 314 -7.52 -8.84 -4.01
N ILE A 315 -8.20 -8.32 -2.99
CA ILE A 315 -8.21 -6.90 -2.68
C ILE A 315 -7.19 -6.58 -1.59
N LYS A 316 -6.40 -5.52 -1.80
CA LYS A 316 -5.44 -5.01 -0.82
C LYS A 316 -5.69 -3.54 -0.48
N GLY A 317 -5.51 -3.21 0.79
CA GLY A 317 -5.32 -1.83 1.22
C GLY A 317 -3.92 -1.31 0.83
N GLU A 318 -3.78 0.02 0.79
CA GLU A 318 -2.67 0.77 0.16
C GLU A 318 -1.24 0.32 0.55
N ILE A 319 -1.03 -0.28 1.73
CA ILE A 319 0.31 -0.31 2.38
C ILE A 319 0.94 -1.72 2.49
N TYR A 320 0.18 -2.81 2.38
CA TYR A 320 0.71 -4.15 2.68
C TYR A 320 0.43 -5.17 1.58
N SER A 321 1.49 -5.55 0.87
CA SER A 321 1.46 -6.62 -0.12
C SER A 321 2.40 -7.74 0.31
N ASP A 322 1.82 -8.89 0.68
CA ASP A 322 2.57 -10.09 1.04
C ASP A 322 3.06 -10.74 -0.26
N THR A 323 4.35 -10.55 -0.57
CA THR A 323 4.98 -11.02 -1.80
C THR A 323 4.74 -12.52 -2.05
N LYS A 324 4.67 -13.35 -1.00
CA LYS A 324 4.43 -14.79 -1.14
C LYS A 324 3.00 -15.08 -1.60
N LYS A 325 2.00 -14.37 -1.04
CA LYS A 325 0.60 -14.50 -1.48
C LYS A 325 0.43 -14.07 -2.93
N ASN A 326 1.11 -12.99 -3.34
CA ASN A 326 1.07 -12.55 -4.74
C ASN A 326 1.71 -13.57 -5.68
N ILE A 327 2.82 -14.19 -5.28
CA ILE A 327 3.45 -15.25 -6.06
C ILE A 327 2.50 -16.47 -6.17
N LEU A 328 1.86 -16.89 -5.07
CA LEU A 328 0.84 -17.96 -5.11
C LEU A 328 -0.32 -17.60 -6.05
N LEU A 329 -0.82 -16.36 -5.99
CA LEU A 329 -1.90 -15.88 -6.84
C LEU A 329 -1.48 -15.88 -8.32
N SER A 330 -0.28 -15.37 -8.62
CA SER A 330 0.28 -15.34 -9.98
C SER A 330 0.53 -16.73 -10.56
N ARG A 331 0.70 -17.77 -9.72
CA ARG A 331 0.86 -19.15 -10.17
C ARG A 331 -0.39 -19.67 -10.88
N LEU A 332 -1.58 -19.14 -10.60
CA LEU A 332 -2.78 -19.48 -11.36
C LEU A 332 -2.65 -19.12 -12.84
N ASN A 333 -1.93 -18.05 -13.17
CA ASN A 333 -1.75 -17.57 -14.54
C ASN A 333 -0.99 -18.58 -15.42
N THR A 334 -0.33 -19.57 -14.82
CA THR A 334 0.37 -20.64 -15.56
C THR A 334 -0.53 -21.84 -15.85
N ILE A 335 -1.81 -21.78 -15.53
CA ILE A 335 -2.78 -22.87 -15.69
C ILE A 335 -3.87 -22.39 -16.63
N ASP A 336 -4.08 -23.11 -17.74
CA ASP A 336 -5.12 -22.79 -18.70
C ASP A 336 -6.50 -22.74 -18.01
N GLY A 337 -7.25 -21.66 -18.28
CA GLY A 337 -8.57 -21.43 -17.69
C GLY A 337 -8.54 -20.76 -16.30
N TYR A 338 -7.38 -20.32 -15.81
CA TYR A 338 -7.26 -19.64 -14.51
C TYR A 338 -6.45 -18.35 -14.60
N ARG A 339 -6.83 -17.37 -13.77
CA ARG A 339 -6.06 -16.13 -13.61
C ARG A 339 -6.14 -15.62 -12.17
N GLY A 340 -5.02 -15.23 -11.59
CA GLY A 340 -4.94 -14.50 -10.34
C GLY A 340 -4.81 -13.01 -10.61
N VAL A 341 -5.57 -12.18 -9.89
CA VAL A 341 -5.58 -10.72 -10.07
C VAL A 341 -5.48 -10.04 -8.71
N LEU A 342 -4.49 -9.17 -8.55
CA LEU A 342 -4.30 -8.35 -7.36
C LEU A 342 -4.88 -6.95 -7.62
N ILE A 343 -5.73 -6.47 -6.71
CA ILE A 343 -6.51 -5.25 -6.87
C ILE A 343 -6.27 -4.37 -5.63
N TYR A 344 -5.73 -3.18 -5.82
CA TYR A 344 -5.57 -2.23 -4.72
C TYR A 344 -6.82 -1.38 -4.54
N SER A 345 -7.11 -0.97 -3.30
CA SER A 345 -8.27 -0.15 -2.95
C SER A 345 -8.41 1.10 -3.81
N ASP A 346 -7.30 1.77 -4.10
CA ASP A 346 -7.36 3.09 -4.75
C ASP A 346 -7.54 2.94 -6.25
N PHE A 347 -6.99 1.87 -6.83
CA PHE A 347 -7.36 1.45 -8.17
C PHE A 347 -8.86 1.15 -8.23
N MET A 348 -9.40 0.39 -7.27
CA MET A 348 -10.83 0.06 -7.24
C MET A 348 -11.73 1.31 -7.12
N ASN A 349 -11.27 2.37 -6.44
CA ASN A 349 -11.98 3.64 -6.35
C ASN A 349 -12.12 4.35 -7.71
N ARG A 350 -11.21 4.08 -8.67
CA ARG A 350 -11.24 4.65 -10.02
C ARG A 350 -12.02 3.79 -11.02
N VAL A 351 -12.36 2.56 -10.65
CA VAL A 351 -13.10 1.62 -11.52
C VAL A 351 -14.59 1.93 -11.46
N THR A 352 -15.23 1.95 -12.63
CA THR A 352 -16.67 2.16 -12.78
C THR A 352 -17.32 0.94 -13.41
N SER A 353 -18.66 0.84 -13.37
CA SER A 353 -19.41 -0.24 -14.02
C SER A 353 -19.17 -0.33 -15.53
N ASP A 354 -18.78 0.79 -16.14
CA ASP A 354 -18.60 0.91 -17.59
C ASP A 354 -17.16 0.64 -18.01
N THR A 355 -16.24 0.45 -17.06
CA THR A 355 -14.85 0.10 -17.34
C THR A 355 -14.82 -1.27 -18.04
N PRO A 356 -14.27 -1.37 -19.27
CA PRO A 356 -14.16 -2.65 -19.95
C PRO A 356 -13.31 -3.64 -19.16
N PHE A 357 -13.68 -4.92 -19.18
CA PHE A 357 -13.02 -5.92 -18.35
C PHE A 357 -11.52 -6.07 -18.64
N GLU A 358 -11.13 -6.00 -19.92
CA GLU A 358 -9.72 -6.09 -20.31
C GLU A 358 -8.91 -4.90 -19.79
N ASP A 359 -9.51 -3.70 -19.77
CA ASP A 359 -8.86 -2.49 -19.26
C ASP A 359 -8.75 -2.55 -17.73
N PHE A 360 -9.77 -3.10 -17.06
CA PHE A 360 -9.69 -3.40 -15.63
C PHE A 360 -8.54 -4.35 -15.30
N LEU A 361 -8.39 -5.44 -16.05
CA LEU A 361 -7.30 -6.40 -15.82
C LEU A 361 -5.93 -5.78 -16.06
N LYS A 362 -5.75 -5.05 -17.18
CA LYS A 362 -4.51 -4.35 -17.50
C LYS A 362 -4.17 -3.29 -16.45
N GLY A 363 -5.18 -2.53 -16.01
CA GLY A 363 -5.03 -1.49 -14.99
C GLY A 363 -4.63 -2.08 -13.63
N ALA A 364 -5.25 -3.19 -13.22
CA ALA A 364 -4.91 -3.89 -11.99
C ALA A 364 -3.48 -4.46 -12.02
N ASP A 365 -3.09 -5.11 -13.12
CA ASP A 365 -1.74 -5.66 -13.30
C ASP A 365 -0.67 -4.55 -13.25
N LEU A 366 -0.93 -3.41 -13.91
CA LEU A 366 0.00 -2.28 -13.88
C LEU A 366 0.07 -1.61 -12.50
N ASP A 367 -1.06 -1.37 -11.84
CA ASP A 367 -1.09 -0.75 -10.50
C ASP A 367 -0.31 -1.62 -9.50
N ALA A 368 -0.44 -2.95 -9.60
CA ALA A 368 0.37 -3.88 -8.84
C ALA A 368 1.88 -3.76 -9.15
N GLU A 369 2.26 -3.70 -10.43
CA GLU A 369 3.66 -3.49 -10.83
C GLU A 369 4.23 -2.17 -10.29
N ILE A 370 3.48 -1.06 -10.38
CA ILE A 370 3.88 0.27 -9.93
C ILE A 370 4.04 0.33 -8.39
N ARG A 371 3.11 -0.26 -7.64
CA ARG A 371 3.21 -0.29 -6.16
C ARG A 371 4.33 -1.18 -5.65
N HIS A 372 4.64 -2.25 -6.38
CA HIS A 372 5.87 -3.01 -6.17
C HIS A 372 7.12 -2.28 -6.70
N GLY A 373 6.94 -1.19 -7.45
CA GLY A 373 7.97 -0.41 -8.17
C GLY A 373 8.97 0.32 -7.29
N LYS A 374 8.65 0.66 -6.02
CA LYS A 374 9.67 1.25 -5.13
C LYS A 374 10.80 0.24 -4.81
N GLU A 375 10.50 -1.06 -4.84
CA GLU A 375 11.48 -2.16 -4.78
C GLU A 375 11.95 -2.62 -6.19
N ARG A 376 11.45 -2.02 -7.29
CA ARG A 376 11.69 -2.47 -8.67
C ARG A 376 11.87 -1.34 -9.69
N LEU A 377 12.38 -0.16 -9.30
CA LEU A 377 12.95 0.75 -10.28
C LEU A 377 14.06 -0.03 -10.99
N ILE A 378 13.90 -0.25 -12.29
CA ILE A 378 14.90 -0.97 -13.07
C ILE A 378 15.98 0.03 -13.49
N GLU A 379 17.25 -0.36 -13.31
CA GLU A 379 18.37 0.53 -13.59
C GLU A 379 18.53 0.81 -15.09
N GLU A 380 18.24 -0.21 -15.91
CA GLU A 380 18.46 -0.18 -17.36
C GLU A 380 17.26 -0.76 -18.10
N VAL A 381 16.92 -0.12 -19.23
CA VAL A 381 15.80 -0.47 -20.11
C VAL A 381 16.29 -0.42 -21.54
N ALA A 382 15.79 -1.32 -22.39
CA ALA A 382 16.04 -1.27 -23.82
C ALA A 382 15.64 0.09 -24.40
N GLU A 383 16.45 0.65 -25.31
CA GLU A 383 16.20 1.99 -25.89
C GLU A 383 14.82 2.10 -26.54
N ASP A 384 14.35 1.03 -27.19
CA ASP A 384 13.05 0.99 -27.88
C ASP A 384 11.85 1.06 -26.91
N ASP A 385 12.04 0.72 -25.63
CA ASP A 385 10.99 0.77 -24.61
C ASP A 385 11.00 2.10 -23.81
N LYS A 386 12.08 2.90 -23.91
CA LYS A 386 12.19 4.20 -23.24
C LYS A 386 11.23 5.21 -23.86
N PHE A 387 10.51 5.93 -23.00
CA PHE A 387 9.45 6.86 -23.40
C PHE A 387 8.32 6.22 -24.20
N VAL A 388 8.24 4.89 -24.22
CA VAL A 388 7.10 4.14 -24.77
C VAL A 388 6.38 3.44 -23.63
N ARG A 389 7.10 2.56 -22.94
CA ARG A 389 6.63 1.78 -21.79
C ARG A 389 7.25 2.19 -20.47
N TYR A 390 8.37 2.89 -20.52
CA TYR A 390 9.11 3.30 -19.34
C TYR A 390 9.43 4.78 -19.35
N LEU A 391 9.23 5.43 -18.20
CA LEU A 391 9.64 6.82 -17.97
C LEU A 391 10.73 6.90 -16.90
N PRO A 392 11.66 7.86 -17.01
CA PRO A 392 12.69 8.05 -16.02
C PRO A 392 12.08 8.58 -14.70
N ALA A 393 12.52 8.00 -13.58
CA ALA A 393 12.13 8.43 -12.25
C ALA A 393 13.12 9.45 -11.68
N TYR A 394 12.58 10.51 -11.08
CA TYR A 394 13.34 11.52 -10.35
C TYR A 394 12.68 11.86 -9.01
N THR A 395 13.49 12.21 -8.01
CA THR A 395 13.01 13.04 -6.91
C THR A 395 12.66 14.46 -7.39
N PRO A 396 11.78 15.21 -6.69
CA PRO A 396 11.45 16.58 -7.06
C PRO A 396 12.67 17.49 -7.22
N GLU A 397 13.62 17.44 -6.28
CA GLU A 397 14.92 18.12 -6.38
C GLU A 397 15.69 17.78 -7.66
N LYS A 398 15.76 16.49 -8.02
CA LYS A 398 16.48 16.05 -9.22
C LYS A 398 15.79 16.54 -10.49
N ALA A 399 14.46 16.48 -10.52
CA ALA A 399 13.66 17.02 -11.63
C ALA A 399 13.91 18.54 -11.80
N TYR A 400 13.89 19.31 -10.70
CA TYR A 400 14.22 20.73 -10.72
C TYR A 400 15.64 21.00 -11.28
N ARG A 401 16.65 20.28 -10.79
CA ARG A 401 18.04 20.40 -11.30
C ARG A 401 18.14 20.05 -12.79
N ARG A 402 17.40 19.04 -13.24
CA ARG A 402 17.45 18.54 -14.63
C ARG A 402 16.76 19.50 -15.59
N PHE A 403 15.53 19.90 -15.28
CA PHE A 403 14.64 20.57 -16.23
C PHE A 403 14.62 22.10 -16.10
N VAL A 404 14.81 22.63 -14.89
CA VAL A 404 14.86 24.10 -14.66
C VAL A 404 16.29 24.61 -14.67
N GLN A 405 17.18 24.03 -13.86
CA GLN A 405 18.60 24.41 -13.84
C GLN A 405 19.39 23.87 -15.04
N LYS A 406 18.77 23.05 -15.89
CA LYS A 406 19.35 22.48 -17.12
C LYS A 406 20.69 21.77 -16.88
N ARG A 407 20.88 21.15 -15.72
CA ARG A 407 22.08 20.36 -15.44
C ARG A 407 22.05 19.08 -16.28
N SER A 408 23.08 18.88 -17.09
CA SER A 408 23.18 17.74 -18.02
C SER A 408 23.48 16.40 -17.34
N LYS A 409 24.06 16.41 -16.14
CA LYS A 409 24.48 15.20 -15.39
C LYS A 409 23.65 14.97 -14.13
N VAL A 410 22.33 14.88 -14.27
CA VAL A 410 21.45 14.47 -13.15
C VAL A 410 21.18 12.97 -13.27
N ARG A 411 21.62 12.21 -12.27
CA ARG A 411 21.39 10.76 -12.19
C ARG A 411 19.91 10.48 -11.98
N ILE A 412 19.33 9.62 -12.84
CA ILE A 412 17.98 9.09 -12.68
C ILE A 412 17.93 8.12 -11.51
N ASP A 413 16.80 8.06 -10.80
CA ASP A 413 16.60 7.08 -9.72
C ASP A 413 16.34 5.66 -10.27
N GLY A 414 15.90 5.58 -11.52
CA GLY A 414 15.68 4.37 -12.30
C GLY A 414 14.57 4.60 -13.32
N TRP A 415 14.03 3.52 -13.87
CA TRP A 415 12.93 3.57 -14.83
C TRP A 415 11.67 2.92 -14.24
N LEU A 416 10.53 3.60 -14.41
CA LEU A 416 9.22 3.11 -14.00
C LEU A 416 8.41 2.75 -15.23
N ARG A 417 7.74 1.59 -15.21
CA ARG A 417 6.80 1.20 -16.25
C ARG A 417 5.52 2.05 -16.13
N VAL A 418 4.98 2.49 -17.26
CA VAL A 418 3.76 3.33 -17.35
C VAL A 418 2.81 2.78 -18.42
N LEU A 419 1.54 3.21 -18.39
CA LEU A 419 0.59 2.90 -19.47
C LEU A 419 1.10 3.45 -20.81
N GLU A 420 1.08 2.58 -21.83
CA GLU A 420 1.21 3.00 -23.22
C GLU A 420 0.03 3.92 -23.57
N ARG A 421 0.30 5.03 -24.26
CA ARG A 421 -0.72 5.94 -24.77
C ARG A 421 -0.69 5.96 -26.29
N HIS A 422 -1.70 6.54 -26.92
CA HIS A 422 -1.65 6.82 -28.36
C HIS A 422 -0.52 7.81 -28.65
N GLY A 423 0.60 7.29 -29.15
CA GLY A 423 1.85 8.03 -29.38
C GLY A 423 2.85 7.91 -28.22
N ASN A 424 4.14 8.10 -28.53
CA ASN A 424 5.19 7.99 -27.53
C ASN A 424 5.20 9.19 -26.57
N TYR A 425 5.78 9.02 -25.39
CA TYR A 425 6.22 10.12 -24.55
C TYR A 425 7.43 10.81 -25.20
N SER A 426 7.53 12.12 -25.03
CA SER A 426 8.75 12.87 -25.36
C SER A 426 9.72 12.85 -24.18
N ASP A 427 10.97 13.27 -24.41
CA ASP A 427 12.05 13.25 -23.43
C ASP A 427 11.88 14.27 -22.27
N ASP A 428 10.86 15.12 -22.34
CA ASP A 428 10.41 16.03 -21.29
C ASP A 428 9.45 15.37 -20.28
N TYR A 429 9.05 14.11 -20.50
CA TYR A 429 8.21 13.35 -19.56
C TYR A 429 9.04 12.56 -18.55
N PHE A 430 8.58 12.53 -17.31
CA PHE A 430 9.21 11.81 -16.21
C PHE A 430 8.20 11.46 -15.13
N VAL A 431 8.60 10.60 -14.20
CA VAL A 431 7.75 10.24 -13.05
C VAL A 431 8.37 10.67 -11.73
N VAL A 432 7.49 11.00 -10.79
CA VAL A 432 7.86 11.35 -9.41
C VAL A 432 6.91 10.64 -8.47
N GLN A 433 7.45 10.13 -7.37
CA GLN A 433 6.65 9.51 -6.33
C GLN A 433 6.20 10.54 -5.29
N MET A 434 4.92 10.51 -4.95
CA MET A 434 4.33 11.38 -3.94
C MET A 434 4.79 10.99 -2.53
N LYS A 435 5.10 12.01 -1.73
CA LYS A 435 5.41 11.83 -0.30
C LYS A 435 4.33 12.52 0.54
N GLY A 436 3.71 11.71 1.42
CA GLY A 436 2.52 11.94 2.25
C GLY A 436 1.32 12.57 1.56
N ASP A 437 0.46 13.21 2.35
CA ASP A 437 -0.98 13.37 2.02
C ASP A 437 -1.42 14.76 1.58
N ALA A 438 -0.49 15.62 1.12
CA ALA A 438 -0.84 17.00 0.73
C ALA A 438 -1.78 17.08 -0.47
N LEU A 439 -1.79 16.01 -1.26
CA LEU A 439 -2.64 15.87 -2.43
C LEU A 439 -3.74 14.82 -2.21
N SER A 440 -3.91 14.32 -0.98
CA SER A 440 -4.99 13.36 -0.67
C SER A 440 -6.36 14.07 -0.72
N PRO A 441 -7.44 13.41 -1.19
CA PRO A 441 -7.50 12.05 -1.73
C PRO A 441 -7.21 11.96 -3.25
N GLU A 442 -6.80 13.04 -3.91
CA GLU A 442 -6.53 13.08 -5.35
C GLU A 442 -5.27 12.27 -5.73
N LEU A 443 -4.25 12.30 -4.86
CA LEU A 443 -3.00 11.55 -4.95
C LEU A 443 -2.52 11.17 -3.53
N SER A 444 -2.45 9.87 -3.27
CA SER A 444 -2.04 9.31 -1.97
C SER A 444 -0.53 9.20 -1.82
N HIS A 445 -0.05 9.03 -0.58
CA HIS A 445 1.35 8.74 -0.30
C HIS A 445 1.84 7.50 -1.08
N ASN A 446 3.04 7.59 -1.67
CA ASN A 446 3.70 6.55 -2.47
C ASN A 446 3.09 6.29 -3.85
N GLU A 447 2.00 6.95 -4.23
CA GLU A 447 1.56 6.95 -5.62
C GLU A 447 2.58 7.64 -6.53
N TRP A 448 2.65 7.19 -7.77
CA TRP A 448 3.49 7.78 -8.80
C TRP A 448 2.65 8.63 -9.73
N ALA A 449 3.21 9.76 -10.17
CA ALA A 449 2.57 10.63 -11.14
C ALA A 449 3.52 10.98 -12.28
N ILE A 450 2.97 11.12 -13.47
CA ILE A 450 3.66 11.52 -14.69
C ILE A 450 3.62 13.04 -14.81
N PHE A 451 4.80 13.64 -14.96
CA PHE A 451 4.99 15.07 -15.16
C PHE A 451 5.59 15.33 -16.54
N ALA A 452 5.21 16.46 -17.14
CA ALA A 452 5.84 17.02 -18.32
C ALA A 452 6.59 18.31 -17.97
N ALA A 453 7.87 18.38 -18.35
CA ALA A 453 8.71 19.55 -18.18
C ALA A 453 8.46 20.62 -19.26
N GLY A 454 9.06 21.80 -19.09
CA GLY A 454 9.06 22.86 -20.11
C GLY A 454 7.71 23.53 -20.37
N ARG A 455 6.74 23.36 -19.46
CA ARG A 455 5.40 23.97 -19.54
C ARG A 455 5.41 25.34 -18.83
N GLY A 456 4.79 26.34 -19.45
CA GLY A 456 4.74 27.69 -18.91
C GLY A 456 3.71 27.86 -17.77
N PRO A 457 3.75 28.97 -17.01
CA PRO A 457 2.81 29.21 -15.90
C PRO A 457 1.34 29.17 -16.30
N GLY A 458 1.00 29.61 -17.53
CA GLY A 458 -0.37 29.57 -18.04
C GLY A 458 -0.92 28.15 -18.23
N GLU A 459 -0.08 27.19 -18.59
CA GLU A 459 -0.47 25.79 -18.77
C GLU A 459 -0.56 25.02 -17.45
N ALA A 460 0.02 25.58 -16.38
CA ALA A 460 0.09 25.03 -15.05
C ALA A 460 -1.10 25.42 -14.16
N ILE A 461 -1.90 26.44 -14.54
CA ILE A 461 -3.04 26.92 -13.75
C ILE A 461 -4.00 25.76 -13.47
N ASP A 462 -4.41 25.63 -12.21
CA ASP A 462 -5.29 24.59 -11.69
C ASP A 462 -4.78 23.15 -11.87
N LYS A 463 -3.49 22.97 -12.17
CA LYS A 463 -2.84 21.66 -12.23
C LYS A 463 -1.86 21.48 -11.10
N ILE A 464 -1.58 20.21 -10.80
CA ILE A 464 -0.54 19.83 -9.84
C ILE A 464 0.83 20.03 -10.51
N VAL A 465 1.74 20.72 -9.82
CA VAL A 465 3.07 21.03 -10.33
C VAL A 465 4.14 20.72 -9.31
N ILE A 466 5.36 20.49 -9.80
CA ILE A 466 6.57 20.53 -8.99
C ILE A 466 7.11 21.95 -9.04
N PHE A 467 7.09 22.66 -7.92
CA PHE A 467 7.46 24.07 -7.83
C PHE A 467 8.64 24.26 -6.88
N HIS A 468 9.62 25.06 -7.28
CA HIS A 468 10.75 25.45 -6.45
C HIS A 468 10.67 26.92 -6.07
N HIS A 469 10.96 27.24 -4.81
CA HIS A 469 11.18 28.62 -4.40
C HIS A 469 12.06 28.72 -3.16
N ALA A 470 12.87 29.77 -3.05
CA ALA A 470 13.80 29.93 -1.92
C ALA A 470 13.09 30.08 -0.56
N HIS A 471 11.87 30.60 -0.55
CA HIS A 471 11.05 30.78 0.66
C HIS A 471 10.08 29.63 0.95
N ILE A 472 10.05 28.61 0.09
CA ILE A 472 9.31 27.38 0.40
C ILE A 472 10.15 26.53 1.34
N ASN A 473 9.48 26.01 2.37
CA ASN A 473 10.01 24.99 3.25
C ASN A 473 8.94 23.90 3.38
N ASP A 474 8.84 23.06 2.35
CA ASP A 474 8.03 21.85 2.38
C ASP A 474 8.77 20.80 3.21
N GLU A 475 8.10 20.28 4.22
CA GLU A 475 8.72 19.39 5.20
C GLU A 475 9.15 18.04 4.61
N ARG A 476 8.76 17.72 3.36
CA ARG A 476 9.07 16.45 2.68
C ARG A 476 10.05 16.60 1.53
N PHE A 477 10.18 17.82 1.02
CA PHE A 477 10.89 18.15 -0.22
C PHE A 477 11.73 19.42 -0.10
N GLY A 478 11.94 19.96 1.11
CA GLY A 478 12.74 21.16 1.34
C GLY A 478 12.22 22.38 0.58
N ARG A 479 13.00 22.87 -0.38
CA ARG A 479 12.66 24.09 -1.16
C ARG A 479 11.82 23.82 -2.40
N VAL A 480 11.53 22.56 -2.65
CA VAL A 480 10.60 22.12 -3.68
C VAL A 480 9.30 21.69 -3.01
N THR A 481 8.18 21.82 -3.71
CA THR A 481 6.90 21.28 -3.27
C THR A 481 6.11 20.74 -4.45
N ILE A 482 5.11 19.90 -4.18
CA ILE A 482 4.17 19.39 -5.18
C ILE A 482 2.75 19.80 -4.76
N ARG A 483 2.15 20.75 -5.47
CA ARG A 483 0.85 21.36 -5.11
C ARG A 483 0.07 21.80 -6.34
N LYS A 484 -1.23 22.08 -6.16
CA LYS A 484 -2.05 22.71 -7.20
C LYS A 484 -1.62 24.17 -7.40
N PHE A 485 -1.29 24.55 -8.62
CA PHE A 485 -0.74 25.85 -8.95
C PHE A 485 -1.81 26.86 -9.35
N GLY A 486 -1.70 28.06 -8.79
CA GLY A 486 -2.39 29.25 -9.26
C GLY A 486 -1.49 30.47 -9.11
N PHE A 487 -1.78 31.54 -9.83
CA PHE A 487 -1.16 32.83 -9.57
C PHE A 487 -2.11 33.97 -9.91
N LYS A 488 -1.87 35.12 -9.30
CA LYS A 488 -2.61 36.36 -9.56
C LYS A 488 -1.64 37.49 -9.80
N ARG A 489 -1.94 38.32 -10.78
CA ARG A 489 -1.25 39.59 -11.00
C ARG A 489 -2.07 40.72 -10.40
N THR A 490 -1.43 41.53 -9.57
CA THR A 490 -2.03 42.73 -8.98
C THR A 490 -1.16 43.94 -9.33
N LYS A 491 -1.81 45.04 -9.69
CA LYS A 491 -1.12 46.33 -9.88
C LYS A 491 -1.47 47.22 -8.69
N PRO A 492 -0.54 47.44 -7.75
CA PRO A 492 -0.79 48.30 -6.60
C PRO A 492 -1.10 49.73 -7.07
N PRO A 493 -2.05 50.45 -6.46
CA PRO A 493 -2.38 51.82 -6.86
C PRO A 493 -1.19 52.79 -6.82
N SER A 494 -0.19 52.52 -5.98
CA SER A 494 1.03 53.30 -5.79
C SER A 494 2.29 52.65 -6.37
N GLY A 495 2.18 51.47 -6.98
CA GLY A 495 3.31 50.68 -7.48
C GLY A 495 3.60 50.91 -8.97
N LEU A 496 4.87 51.06 -9.34
CA LEU A 496 5.31 51.16 -10.73
C LEU A 496 5.26 49.81 -11.47
N PHE A 497 5.26 48.69 -10.74
CA PHE A 497 5.36 47.33 -11.29
C PHE A 497 4.18 46.46 -10.85
N GLU A 498 3.81 45.50 -11.69
CA GLU A 498 2.87 44.44 -11.32
C GLU A 498 3.54 43.52 -10.29
N GLN A 499 2.78 43.14 -9.27
CA GLN A 499 3.16 42.11 -8.32
C GLN A 499 2.50 40.80 -8.71
N LEU A 500 3.27 39.72 -8.66
CA LEU A 500 2.79 38.38 -8.94
C LEU A 500 2.77 37.58 -7.64
N THR A 501 1.58 37.15 -7.25
CA THR A 501 1.37 36.24 -6.13
C THR A 501 1.13 34.84 -6.67
N VAL A 502 1.96 33.87 -6.30
CA VAL A 502 1.74 32.45 -6.57
C VAL A 502 1.05 31.79 -5.38
N PHE A 503 0.04 30.98 -5.67
CA PHE A 503 -0.68 30.16 -4.71
C PHE A 503 -0.39 28.68 -5.01
N LEU A 504 0.03 27.93 -4.00
CA LEU A 504 0.32 26.51 -4.06
C LEU A 504 -0.61 25.80 -3.09
N THR A 505 -1.73 25.34 -3.61
CA THR A 505 -2.84 24.83 -2.80
C THR A 505 -2.70 23.33 -2.54
N SER A 506 -2.87 22.95 -1.27
CA SER A 506 -3.07 21.56 -0.83
C SER A 506 -4.50 21.12 -1.14
N THR A 507 -4.71 19.89 -1.58
CA THR A 507 -6.08 19.34 -1.69
C THR A 507 -6.56 18.71 -0.38
N SER A 508 -5.62 18.36 0.50
CA SER A 508 -5.93 17.93 1.86
C SER A 508 -6.08 19.15 2.78
N GLU A 509 -7.16 19.16 3.57
CA GLU A 509 -7.45 20.21 4.54
C GLU A 509 -6.42 20.26 5.70
N GLU A 510 -5.72 19.15 5.94
CA GLU A 510 -4.78 19.02 7.06
C GLU A 510 -3.36 19.48 6.70
N THR A 511 -3.07 19.74 5.43
CA THR A 511 -1.73 20.16 4.98
C THR A 511 -1.72 21.64 4.54
N PRO A 512 -0.74 22.46 4.97
CA PRO A 512 -0.71 23.87 4.63
C PRO A 512 -0.50 24.09 3.12
N SER A 513 -1.15 25.16 2.64
CA SER A 513 -0.90 25.75 1.33
C SER A 513 0.17 26.84 1.44
N PHE A 514 0.87 27.13 0.35
CA PHE A 514 1.88 28.19 0.32
C PHE A 514 1.44 29.37 -0.53
N GLU A 515 1.84 30.57 -0.11
CA GLU A 515 1.67 31.81 -0.86
C GLU A 515 3.05 32.46 -1.02
N VAL A 516 3.42 32.76 -2.27
CA VAL A 516 4.71 33.35 -2.63
C VAL A 516 4.47 34.69 -3.30
N ASN A 517 5.01 35.77 -2.72
CA ASN A 517 4.66 37.16 -3.04
C ASN A 517 5.82 37.99 -3.61
N ASP A 518 7.01 37.43 -3.67
CA ASP A 518 8.25 38.11 -4.07
C ASP A 518 8.66 37.84 -5.53
N ILE A 519 7.73 37.33 -6.34
CA ILE A 519 7.95 37.08 -7.77
C ILE A 519 7.54 38.33 -8.56
N THR A 520 8.48 38.89 -9.32
CA THR A 520 8.30 40.14 -10.07
C THR A 520 8.07 39.93 -11.57
N ALA A 521 8.29 38.71 -12.07
CA ALA A 521 8.09 38.34 -13.47
C ALA A 521 7.87 36.82 -13.60
N ASP A 522 7.28 36.38 -14.72
CA ASP A 522 7.05 34.96 -15.01
C ASP A 522 8.34 34.12 -15.00
N SER A 523 9.50 34.72 -15.31
CA SER A 523 10.80 34.05 -15.25
C SER A 523 11.21 33.63 -13.84
N GLY A 524 10.59 34.19 -12.80
CA GLY A 524 10.76 33.77 -11.40
C GLY A 524 9.85 32.62 -10.97
N ILE A 525 8.93 32.17 -11.84
CA ILE A 525 8.05 31.03 -11.58
C ILE A 525 8.80 29.75 -12.01
N GLU A 526 9.45 29.10 -11.06
CA GLU A 526 10.28 27.92 -11.32
C GLU A 526 9.48 26.62 -11.19
N ILE A 527 8.79 26.23 -12.27
CA ILE A 527 8.06 24.96 -12.38
C ILE A 527 8.95 23.90 -13.03
N ALA A 528 9.25 22.82 -12.31
CA ALA A 528 10.05 21.71 -12.83
C ALA A 528 9.24 20.72 -13.68
N GLY A 529 7.93 20.62 -13.42
CA GLY A 529 7.02 19.80 -14.22
C GLY A 529 5.57 20.04 -13.86
N VAL A 530 4.70 19.85 -14.84
CA VAL A 530 3.23 19.91 -14.69
C VAL A 530 2.69 18.49 -14.80
N MET A 531 1.88 18.07 -13.84
CA MET A 531 1.28 16.74 -13.83
C MET A 531 0.36 16.57 -15.03
N VAL A 532 0.47 15.43 -15.69
CA VAL A 532 -0.32 15.06 -16.86
C VAL A 532 -1.28 13.91 -16.55
N ALA A 533 -0.83 12.96 -15.74
CA ALA A 533 -1.61 11.81 -15.32
C ALA A 533 -1.01 11.18 -14.05
N THR A 534 -1.78 10.34 -13.37
CA THR A 534 -1.21 9.30 -12.49
C THR A 534 -0.40 8.32 -13.35
N ALA A 535 0.71 7.80 -12.82
CA ALA A 535 1.61 6.92 -13.56
C ALA A 535 1.05 5.54 -13.85
#